data_AF-A0A843IPC7-F1
#
_entry.id   AF-A0A843IPC7-F1
#
_cell.length_a   1.000
_cell.length_b   1.000
_cell.length_c   1.000
_cell.angle_alpha   90.00
_cell.angle_beta   90.00
_cell.angle_gamma   90.00
#
_symmetry.space_group_name_H-M   'P 1'
#
loop_
_entity.id
_entity.type
_entity.pdbx_description
1 polymer ?
#
loop_
_entity_poly.entity_id
_entity_poly.type
_entity_poly.pdbx_seq_one_letter_code
_entity_poly.pdbx_strand_id
1 'polypeptide(L)'
;MSTEIYQAQVIRNFFDTITGTDRNLTRIYMCVISLAKLRSEDPEKLAHLIDQMKKSKVKKELSIDIIDYMCTCAAEIDITHVQTAFGVREISDMADTFNSISLDSF
;
A
#
# COMPACT_ATOMS: atom_id res chain seq x y z
N MET A 1 -5.42 -8.63 11.48
CA MET A 1 -4.97 -7.39 12.15
C MET A 1 -3.61 -6.90 11.68
N SER A 2 -2.45 -7.34 12.20
CA SER A 2 -1.17 -6.67 11.85
C SER A 2 -0.78 -6.83 10.36
N THR A 3 -0.97 -8.01 9.77
CA THR A 3 -0.63 -8.27 8.36
C THR A 3 -1.44 -7.41 7.38
N GLU A 4 -2.73 -7.19 7.63
CA GLU A 4 -3.60 -6.40 6.75
C GLU A 4 -3.21 -4.91 6.77
N ILE A 5 -2.77 -4.40 7.93
CA ILE A 5 -2.22 -3.04 8.04
C ILE A 5 -0.95 -2.92 7.19
N TYR A 6 -0.04 -3.90 7.24
CA TYR A 6 1.15 -3.89 6.39
C TYR A 6 0.80 -4.00 4.90
N GLN A 7 -0.20 -4.81 4.52
CA GLN A 7 -0.68 -4.86 3.15
C GLN A 7 -1.20 -3.49 2.71
N ALA A 8 -2.02 -2.82 3.53
CA ALA A 8 -2.53 -1.49 3.26
C ALA A 8 -1.43 -0.44 3.10
N GLN A 9 -0.38 -0.50 3.93
CA GLN A 9 0.80 0.37 3.80
C GLN A 9 1.55 0.15 2.49
N VAL A 10 1.75 -1.11 2.08
CA VAL A 10 2.43 -1.44 0.82
C VAL A 10 1.60 -0.99 -0.38
N ILE A 11 0.27 -1.15 -0.32
CA ILE A 11 -0.65 -0.66 -1.36
C ILE A 11 -0.60 0.86 -1.48
N ARG A 12 -0.64 1.58 -0.34
CA ARG A 12 -0.48 3.04 -0.33
C ARG A 12 0.83 3.45 -0.99
N ASN A 13 1.95 2.86 -0.58
CA ASN A 13 3.27 3.18 -1.13
C ASN A 13 3.34 2.92 -2.64
N PHE A 14 2.68 1.87 -3.13
CA PHE A 14 2.57 1.61 -4.57
C PHE A 14 1.84 2.75 -5.29
N PHE A 15 0.65 3.13 -4.81
CA PHE A 15 -0.15 4.20 -5.43
C PHE A 15 0.56 5.56 -5.38
N ASP A 16 1.19 5.89 -4.26
CA ASP A 16 2.01 7.10 -4.11
C ASP A 16 3.18 7.09 -5.11
N THR A 17 3.79 5.92 -5.37
CA THR A 17 4.90 5.80 -6.32
C THR A 17 4.45 5.96 -7.78
N ILE A 18 3.31 5.39 -8.18
CA ILE A 18 2.86 5.46 -9.58
C ILE A 18 2.20 6.79 -9.94
N THR A 19 1.60 7.47 -8.95
CA THR A 19 0.96 8.79 -9.13
C THR A 19 1.92 9.96 -8.86
N GLY A 20 3.02 9.71 -8.15
CA GLY A 20 4.06 10.69 -7.88
C GLY A 20 4.91 11.07 -9.08
N THR A 21 5.80 12.03 -8.85
CA THR A 21 6.75 12.54 -9.84
C THR A 21 7.93 11.59 -10.09
N ASP A 22 8.27 10.74 -9.12
CA ASP A 22 9.33 9.73 -9.20
C ASP A 22 8.73 8.32 -9.33
N ARG A 23 8.31 7.96 -10.56
CA ARG A 23 7.74 6.64 -10.92
C ARG A 23 8.82 5.57 -10.98
N ASN A 24 9.47 5.34 -9.85
CA ASN A 24 10.62 4.47 -9.75
C ASN A 24 10.21 2.98 -9.85
N LEU A 25 10.54 2.33 -10.98
CA LEU A 25 10.18 0.93 -11.23
C LEU A 25 10.79 -0.07 -10.24
N THR A 26 11.87 0.30 -9.53
CA THR A 26 12.43 -0.54 -8.46
C THR A 26 11.58 -0.46 -7.20
N ARG A 27 11.06 0.73 -6.84
CA ARG A 27 10.09 0.87 -5.73
C ARG A 27 8.78 0.16 -6.04
N ILE A 28 8.27 0.31 -7.26
CA ILE A 28 7.08 -0.40 -7.73
C ILE A 28 7.29 -1.91 -7.62
N TYR A 29 8.43 -2.42 -8.08
CA TYR A 29 8.80 -3.84 -7.94
C TYR A 29 8.78 -4.30 -6.47
N MET A 30 9.41 -3.54 -5.57
CA MET A 30 9.43 -3.88 -4.15
C MET A 30 8.02 -3.94 -3.57
N CYS A 31 7.15 -3.00 -3.91
CA CYS A 31 5.77 -2.99 -3.41
C CYS A 31 4.99 -4.23 -3.89
N VAL A 32 5.02 -4.52 -5.19
CA VAL A 32 4.30 -5.67 -5.78
C VAL A 32 4.74 -6.98 -5.15
N ILE A 33 6.06 -7.21 -5.08
CA ILE A 33 6.61 -8.47 -4.57
C ILE A 33 6.42 -8.60 -3.05
N SER A 34 6.52 -7.50 -2.31
CA SER A 34 6.25 -7.52 -0.86
C SER A 34 4.79 -7.84 -0.59
N LEU A 35 3.86 -7.24 -1.34
CA LEU A 35 2.43 -7.52 -1.19
C LEU A 35 2.09 -8.97 -1.54
N ALA A 36 2.61 -9.49 -2.66
CA ALA A 36 2.41 -10.89 -3.05
C ALA A 36 2.92 -11.88 -1.99
N LYS A 37 4.05 -11.56 -1.34
CA LYS A 37 4.55 -12.36 -0.21
C LYS A 37 3.70 -12.24 1.04
N LEU A 38 3.24 -11.03 1.39
CA LEU A 38 2.36 -10.80 2.55
C LEU A 38 1.02 -11.52 2.41
N ARG A 39 0.56 -11.74 1.18
CA ARG A 39 -0.67 -12.46 0.84
C ARG A 39 -0.47 -13.95 0.60
N SER A 40 0.77 -14.44 0.72
CA SER A 40 1.12 -15.85 0.44
C SER A 40 0.62 -16.32 -0.93
N GLU A 41 0.75 -15.48 -1.95
CA GLU A 41 0.32 -15.80 -3.31
C GLU A 41 1.06 -17.04 -3.84
N ASP A 42 0.38 -17.81 -4.69
CA ASP A 42 0.94 -19.02 -5.28
C ASP A 42 2.25 -18.74 -6.03
N PRO A 43 3.21 -19.69 -6.04
CA PRO A 43 4.50 -19.52 -6.71
C PRO A 43 4.37 -19.14 -8.20
N GLU A 44 3.35 -19.67 -8.89
CA GLU A 44 3.07 -19.37 -10.29
C GLU A 44 2.66 -17.90 -10.48
N LYS A 45 1.78 -17.39 -9.62
CA LYS A 45 1.35 -16.00 -9.64
C LYS A 45 2.51 -15.06 -9.29
N LEU A 46 3.32 -15.42 -8.30
CA LEU A 46 4.53 -14.65 -7.97
C LEU A 46 5.52 -14.61 -9.15
N ALA A 47 5.75 -15.75 -9.83
CA ALA A 47 6.61 -15.81 -11.01
C ALA A 47 6.08 -14.94 -12.16
N HIS A 48 4.77 -14.95 -12.39
CA HIS A 48 4.11 -14.10 -13.37
C HIS A 48 4.32 -12.61 -13.05
N LEU A 49 4.08 -12.18 -11.81
CA LEU A 49 4.30 -10.78 -11.39
C LEU A 49 5.76 -10.35 -11.56
N ILE A 50 6.72 -11.22 -11.25
CA ILE A 50 8.16 -10.94 -11.47
C ILE A 50 8.46 -10.75 -12.96
N ASP A 51 7.91 -11.60 -13.82
CA ASP A 51 8.10 -11.50 -15.27
C ASP A 51 7.49 -10.20 -15.83
N GLN A 52 6.26 -9.86 -15.43
CA GLN A 52 5.61 -8.61 -15.82
C GLN A 52 6.40 -7.38 -15.36
N MET A 53 6.97 -7.40 -14.17
CA MET A 53 7.83 -6.31 -13.70
C MET A 53 9.15 -6.23 -14.49
N LYS A 54 9.76 -7.36 -14.87
CA LYS A 54 10.95 -7.37 -15.73
C LYS A 54 10.65 -6.76 -17.10
N LYS A 55 9.54 -7.16 -17.73
CA LYS A 55 9.07 -6.58 -18.99
C LYS A 55 8.80 -5.08 -18.84
N SER A 56 8.20 -4.66 -17.73
CA SER A 56 7.93 -3.25 -17.44
C SER A 56 9.21 -2.42 -17.34
N LYS A 57 10.28 -2.96 -16.73
CA LYS A 57 11.60 -2.32 -16.69
C LYS A 57 12.22 -2.15 -18.07
N VAL A 58 12.10 -3.15 -18.94
CA VAL A 58 12.62 -3.08 -20.32
C VAL A 58 11.84 -2.07 -21.16
N LYS A 59 10.51 -2.10 -21.07
CA LYS A 59 9.61 -1.24 -21.85
C LYS A 59 9.50 0.19 -21.30
N LYS A 60 9.94 0.41 -20.05
CA LYS A 60 9.75 1.67 -19.28
C LYS A 60 8.27 2.04 -19.12
N GLU A 61 7.41 1.04 -19.10
CA GLU A 61 5.95 1.18 -18.99
C GLU A 61 5.45 0.10 -18.03
N LEU A 62 4.53 0.47 -17.13
CA LEU A 62 3.98 -0.47 -16.17
C LEU A 62 2.93 -1.36 -16.83
N SER A 63 3.07 -2.68 -16.68
CA SER A 63 2.07 -3.63 -17.20
C SER A 63 0.71 -3.45 -16.53
N ILE A 64 -0.37 -3.57 -17.31
CA ILE A 64 -1.75 -3.54 -16.82
C ILE A 64 -1.97 -4.66 -15.80
N ASP A 65 -1.38 -5.84 -16.02
CA ASP A 65 -1.45 -6.98 -15.09
C ASP A 65 -0.99 -6.60 -13.66
N ILE A 66 -0.01 -5.71 -13.55
CA ILE A 66 0.48 -5.22 -12.25
C ILE A 66 -0.52 -4.28 -11.60
N ILE A 67 -1.11 -3.37 -12.38
CA ILE A 67 -2.12 -2.43 -11.90
C ILE A 67 -3.36 -3.20 -11.43
N ASP A 68 -3.83 -4.14 -12.24
CA ASP A 68 -5.01 -4.96 -11.94
C ASP A 68 -4.79 -5.80 -10.67
N TYR A 69 -3.62 -6.41 -10.52
CA TYR A 69 -3.27 -7.13 -9.31
C TYR A 69 -3.32 -6.23 -8.07
N MET A 70 -2.69 -5.06 -8.12
CA MET A 70 -2.65 -4.14 -6.97
C MET A 70 -4.03 -3.56 -6.64
N CYS A 71 -4.84 -3.23 -7.65
CA CYS A 71 -6.22 -2.78 -7.49
C CYS A 71 -7.11 -3.87 -6.89
N THR A 72 -6.96 -5.12 -7.34
CA THR A 72 -7.69 -6.27 -6.79
C THR A 72 -7.36 -6.45 -5.31
N CYS A 73 -6.07 -6.46 -4.96
CA CYS A 73 -5.66 -6.54 -3.55
C CYS A 73 -6.21 -5.37 -2.72
N ALA A 74 -6.24 -4.16 -3.28
CA ALA A 74 -6.75 -2.98 -2.58
C ALA A 74 -8.25 -3.07 -2.30
N ALA A 75 -9.03 -3.63 -3.24
CA ALA A 75 -10.47 -3.81 -3.10
C ALA A 75 -10.86 -4.81 -2.00
N GLU A 76 -9.93 -5.68 -1.60
CA GLU A 76 -10.15 -6.71 -0.58
C GLU A 76 -9.77 -6.26 0.84
N ILE A 77 -9.11 -5.10 1.00
CA ILE A 77 -8.70 -4.63 2.33
C ILE A 77 -9.88 -3.94 3.03
N ASP A 78 -10.13 -4.34 4.28
CA ASP A 78 -11.08 -3.66 5.17
C ASP A 78 -10.71 -2.19 5.39
N ILE A 79 -11.71 -1.31 5.28
CA ILE A 79 -11.54 0.14 5.37
C ILE A 79 -10.93 0.60 6.71
N THR A 80 -11.16 -0.13 7.79
CA THR A 80 -10.60 0.15 9.13
C THR A 80 -9.07 -0.01 9.13
N HIS A 81 -8.56 -1.02 8.41
CA HIS A 81 -7.12 -1.22 8.24
C HIS A 81 -6.50 -0.17 7.32
N VAL A 82 -7.24 0.26 6.29
CA VAL A 82 -6.83 1.39 5.42
C VAL A 82 -6.70 2.66 6.25
N GLN A 83 -7.72 3.04 7.01
CA GLN A 83 -7.69 4.24 7.86
C GLN A 83 -6.50 4.22 8.83
N THR A 84 -6.28 3.09 9.51
CA THR A 84 -5.14 2.90 10.41
C THR A 84 -3.79 3.02 9.68
N ALA A 85 -3.61 2.34 8.55
CA ALA A 85 -2.38 2.39 7.75
C ALA A 85 -2.11 3.77 7.13
N PHE A 86 -3.17 4.54 6.88
CA PHE A 86 -3.08 5.86 6.28
C PHE A 86 -2.87 6.96 7.34
N GLY A 87 -2.94 6.59 8.62
CA GLY A 87 -2.82 7.53 9.75
C GLY A 87 -4.09 8.37 9.95
N VAL A 88 -5.21 7.95 9.38
CA VAL A 88 -6.52 8.56 9.63
C VAL A 88 -6.93 8.17 11.04
N ARG A 89 -6.73 9.07 12.01
CA ARG A 89 -7.36 8.96 13.32
C ARG A 89 -8.79 9.46 13.18
N GLU A 90 -9.75 8.75 13.75
CA GLU A 90 -11.11 9.31 13.83
C GLU A 90 -11.08 10.63 14.61
N ILE A 91 -11.93 11.58 14.22
CA ILE A 91 -12.03 12.90 14.87
C ILE A 91 -12.38 12.74 16.36
N SER A 92 -13.11 11.67 16.72
CA SER A 92 -13.39 11.23 18.09
C SER A 92 -12.11 10.98 18.91
N ASP A 93 -11.14 10.24 18.37
CA ASP A 93 -9.87 9.95 19.05
C ASP A 93 -8.97 11.18 19.19
N MET A 94 -9.09 12.14 18.25
CA MET A 94 -8.42 13.43 18.38
C MET A 94 -9.08 14.33 19.43
N ALA A 95 -10.41 14.25 19.62
CA ALA A 95 -11.11 15.04 20.63
C ALA A 95 -10.61 14.71 22.05
N ASP A 96 -10.34 13.45 22.36
CA ASP A 96 -9.74 13.06 23.64
C ASP A 96 -8.31 13.58 23.80
N THR A 97 -7.55 13.65 22.71
CA THR A 97 -6.20 14.23 22.72
C THR A 97 -6.26 15.75 22.95
N PHE A 98 -7.19 16.46 22.30
CA PHE A 98 -7.41 17.90 22.51
C PHE A 98 -7.95 18.23 23.91
N ASN A 99 -8.82 17.38 24.47
CA ASN A 99 -9.32 17.53 25.84
C ASN A 99 -8.28 17.18 26.90
N SER A 100 -7.25 16.39 26.55
CA SER A 100 -6.14 16.03 27.45
C SER A 100 -5.01 17.08 27.50
N ILE A 101 -4.98 18.03 26.56
CA ILE A 101 -4.09 19.19 26.65
C ILE A 101 -4.76 20.18 27.60
N SER A 102 -4.48 20.01 28.90
CA SER A 102 -4.81 21.03 29.91
C SER A 102 -4.11 22.33 29.50
N LEU A 103 -4.89 23.33 29.08
CA LEU A 103 -4.48 24.72 29.04
C LEU A 103 -4.36 25.25 30.47
N ASP A 104 -3.50 24.65 31.29
CA ASP A 104 -3.00 25.31 32.50
C ASP A 104 -1.94 26.32 32.05
N SER A 105 -2.44 27.41 31.46
CA SER A 105 -1.77 28.69 31.40
C SER A 105 -2.48 29.61 32.38
N PHE A 106 -2.05 29.61 33.64
CA PHE A 106 -1.99 30.77 34.54
C PHE A 106 -1.02 30.50 35.69
#